data_AF-A0A841KUE0-F1
#
_entry.id   AF-A0A841KUE0-F1
#
_cell.length_a   1.000
_cell.length_b   1.000
_cell.length_c   1.000
_cell.angle_alpha   90.00
_cell.angle_beta   90.00
_cell.angle_gamma   90.00
#
_symmetry.space_group_name_H-M   'P 1'
#
loop_
_entity.id
_entity.type
_entity.pdbx_description
1 polymer ?
#
loop_
_entity_poly.entity_id
_entity_poly.type
_entity_poly.pdbx_seq_one_letter_code
_entity_poly.pdbx_strand_id
1 'polypeptide(L)'
;MDFSNFIEEMIGLPDLYPIYLDDPLAYLPKAFKESDVFVCLGIHEDILIELPKIIAKSNGKALLVPCEGADWVSRWVREKAIDECEKYGLAYDFPKPFCSMTKGKFEILNQFMDTFRIGKPKFRLYVNSENIIVKAEVIQSAPCGNGYNVAKHLIGAQLGEEAKKVVAKAWHSFPCMGGMTIDPELGDTILHIGGYLHYSALENAEIFPTNTMNSSSVFKK
;
A
#
# COMPACT_ATOMS: atom_id res chain seq x y z
N MET A 1 -7.90 -11.55 -7.67
CA MET A 1 -7.32 -10.70 -8.73
C MET A 1 -5.91 -11.18 -8.94
N ASP A 2 -5.50 -11.35 -10.18
CA ASP A 2 -4.15 -11.75 -10.57
C ASP A 2 -3.58 -10.63 -11.45
N PHE A 3 -2.46 -10.06 -11.00
CA PHE A 3 -1.74 -8.97 -11.66
C PHE A 3 -0.32 -9.38 -12.07
N SER A 4 -0.01 -10.68 -12.04
CA SER A 4 1.33 -11.19 -12.35
C SER A 4 1.84 -10.75 -13.73
N ASN A 5 0.94 -10.62 -14.72
CA ASN A 5 1.26 -10.15 -16.07
C ASN A 5 1.66 -8.67 -16.16
N PHE A 6 1.57 -7.90 -15.07
CA PHE A 6 2.05 -6.51 -15.01
C PHE A 6 3.48 -6.40 -14.46
N ILE A 7 4.10 -7.53 -14.08
CA ILE A 7 5.45 -7.55 -13.54
C ILE A 7 6.42 -7.91 -14.67
N GLU A 8 7.14 -6.92 -15.16
CA GLU A 8 8.13 -7.11 -16.23
C GLU A 8 9.44 -7.73 -15.72
N GLU A 9 9.86 -7.32 -14.52
CA GLU A 9 11.14 -7.68 -13.94
C GLU A 9 11.09 -7.64 -12.41
N MET A 10 11.81 -8.57 -11.77
CA MET A 10 12.12 -8.54 -10.35
C MET A 10 13.63 -8.63 -10.19
N ILE A 11 14.22 -7.68 -9.47
CA ILE A 11 15.66 -7.60 -9.25
C ILE A 11 15.91 -7.80 -7.76
N GLY A 12 16.51 -8.94 -7.42
CA GLY A 12 17.01 -9.20 -6.08
C GLY A 12 18.36 -8.52 -5.91
N LEU A 13 18.52 -7.79 -4.82
CA LEU A 13 19.81 -7.25 -4.40
C LEU A 13 20.28 -7.98 -3.13
N PRO A 14 21.58 -7.90 -2.76
CA PRO A 14 22.07 -8.56 -1.57
C PRO A 14 21.36 -8.12 -0.28
N ASP A 15 21.25 -9.01 0.68
CA ASP A 15 20.68 -8.71 2.01
C ASP A 15 21.66 -7.92 2.90
N LEU A 16 22.96 -8.00 2.59
CA LEU A 16 24.04 -7.40 3.38
C LEU A 16 24.88 -6.48 2.49
N TYR A 17 25.06 -5.25 2.96
CA TYR A 17 25.91 -4.24 2.34
C TYR A 17 26.97 -3.75 3.33
N PRO A 18 28.13 -3.28 2.83
CA PRO A 18 28.91 -2.29 3.54
C PRO A 18 28.07 -1.05 3.89
N ILE A 19 28.46 -0.29 4.91
CA ILE A 19 27.75 0.95 5.31
C ILE A 19 27.74 2.00 4.19
N TYR A 20 28.79 2.04 3.37
CA TYR A 20 28.92 2.93 2.23
C TYR A 20 29.37 2.13 1.01
N LEU A 21 28.78 2.43 -0.15
CA LEU A 21 29.13 1.75 -1.41
C LEU A 21 30.01 2.65 -2.27
N ASP A 22 31.20 2.16 -2.64
CA ASP A 22 32.10 2.88 -3.57
C ASP A 22 31.53 2.93 -5.00
N ASP A 23 30.85 1.86 -5.44
CA ASP A 23 30.15 1.77 -6.73
C ASP A 23 28.75 1.16 -6.55
N PRO A 24 27.73 1.97 -6.21
CA PRO A 24 26.36 1.49 -6.01
C PRO A 24 25.77 0.83 -7.26
N LEU A 25 26.18 1.28 -8.45
CA LEU A 25 25.65 0.78 -9.71
C LEU A 25 26.15 -0.61 -10.08
N ALA A 26 27.25 -1.08 -9.48
CA ALA A 26 27.75 -2.43 -9.67
C ALA A 26 26.76 -3.52 -9.20
N TYR A 27 25.82 -3.17 -8.33
CA TYR A 27 24.78 -4.08 -7.83
C TYR A 27 23.56 -4.18 -8.77
N LEU A 28 23.46 -3.31 -9.77
CA LEU A 28 22.32 -3.22 -10.68
C LEU A 28 22.68 -3.74 -12.08
N PRO A 29 21.69 -4.25 -12.85
CA PRO A 29 21.89 -4.48 -14.27
C PRO A 29 22.19 -3.16 -14.99
N LYS A 30 22.88 -3.25 -16.13
CA LYS A 30 23.26 -2.08 -16.95
C LYS A 30 22.05 -1.30 -17.51
N ALA A 31 20.94 -2.00 -17.68
CA ALA A 31 19.66 -1.46 -18.10
C ALA A 31 18.55 -2.33 -17.51
N PHE A 32 17.42 -1.73 -17.18
CA PHE A 32 16.21 -2.45 -16.80
C PHE A 32 15.40 -2.82 -18.04
N LYS A 33 14.51 -3.80 -17.90
CA LYS A 33 13.44 -3.95 -18.88
C LYS A 33 12.56 -2.71 -18.89
N GLU A 34 11.97 -2.40 -20.03
CA GLU A 34 11.03 -1.30 -20.16
C GLU A 34 9.87 -1.50 -19.19
N SER A 35 9.69 -0.57 -18.25
CA SER A 35 8.68 -0.63 -17.18
C SER A 35 8.23 0.78 -16.84
N ASP A 36 6.94 0.97 -16.58
CA ASP A 36 6.41 2.29 -16.27
C ASP A 36 6.75 2.76 -14.85
N VAL A 37 6.57 1.88 -13.85
CA VAL A 37 6.70 2.21 -12.42
C VAL A 37 7.68 1.23 -11.77
N PHE A 38 8.70 1.78 -11.11
CA PHE A 38 9.67 1.02 -10.34
C PHE A 38 9.33 1.11 -8.86
N VAL A 39 9.06 -0.04 -8.23
CA VAL A 39 8.77 -0.12 -6.79
C VAL A 39 10.02 -0.61 -6.06
N CYS A 40 10.58 0.20 -5.17
CA CYS A 40 11.82 -0.10 -4.47
C CYS A 40 11.56 -0.34 -2.98
N LEU A 41 12.01 -1.49 -2.48
CA LEU A 41 11.74 -1.96 -1.13
C LEU A 41 13.05 -2.40 -0.47
N GLY A 42 13.41 -1.80 0.67
CA GLY A 42 14.51 -2.26 1.51
C GLY A 42 15.89 -2.29 0.83
N ILE A 43 16.13 -1.43 -0.17
CA ILE A 43 17.42 -1.37 -0.86
C ILE A 43 18.40 -0.41 -0.17
N HIS A 44 19.70 -0.55 -0.45
CA HIS A 44 20.71 0.36 0.08
C HIS A 44 20.45 1.81 -0.37
N GLU A 45 20.64 2.79 0.52
CA GLU A 45 20.34 4.20 0.26
C GLU A 45 21.21 4.80 -0.86
N ASP A 46 22.49 4.44 -0.93
CA ASP A 46 23.36 4.86 -2.04
C ASP A 46 22.88 4.35 -3.41
N ILE A 47 22.27 3.15 -3.46
CA ILE A 47 21.67 2.62 -4.70
C ILE A 47 20.42 3.44 -5.04
N LEU A 48 19.59 3.74 -4.03
CA LEU A 48 18.35 4.49 -4.20
C LEU A 48 18.59 5.88 -4.83
N ILE A 49 19.68 6.55 -4.48
CA ILE A 49 20.04 7.87 -5.04
C ILE A 49 20.37 7.78 -6.54
N GLU A 50 21.03 6.70 -6.98
CA GLU A 50 21.43 6.54 -8.39
C GLU A 50 20.32 5.96 -9.28
N LEU A 51 19.30 5.32 -8.70
CA LEU A 51 18.23 4.66 -9.45
C LEU A 51 17.53 5.55 -10.49
N PRO A 52 17.14 6.81 -10.20
CA PRO A 52 16.45 7.67 -11.15
C PRO A 52 17.16 7.76 -12.52
N LYS A 53 18.50 7.80 -12.52
CA LYS A 53 19.32 7.86 -13.73
C LYS A 53 19.19 6.61 -14.60
N ILE A 54 19.17 5.42 -13.98
CA ILE A 54 19.06 4.15 -14.72
C ILE A 54 17.63 3.91 -15.18
N ILE A 55 16.65 4.26 -14.34
CA ILE A 55 15.22 4.20 -14.67
C ILE A 55 14.94 5.04 -15.92
N ALA A 56 15.38 6.30 -15.94
CA ALA A 56 15.17 7.18 -17.09
C ALA A 56 15.87 6.70 -18.36
N LYS A 57 17.09 6.15 -18.26
CA LYS A 57 17.80 5.51 -19.39
C LYS A 57 17.07 4.29 -19.94
N SER A 58 16.23 3.65 -19.13
CA SER A 58 15.43 2.47 -19.49
C SER A 58 13.98 2.84 -19.86
N ASN A 59 13.72 4.12 -20.18
CA ASN A 59 12.40 4.68 -20.48
C ASN A 59 11.35 4.56 -19.35
N GLY A 60 11.81 4.38 -18.11
CA GLY A 60 10.94 4.37 -16.95
C GLY A 60 10.36 5.75 -16.64
N LYS A 61 9.19 5.76 -15.99
CA LYS A 61 8.40 6.97 -15.78
C LYS A 61 8.20 7.34 -14.31
N ALA A 62 8.29 6.38 -13.39
CA ALA A 62 8.09 6.66 -11.97
C ALA A 62 8.95 5.80 -11.03
N LEU A 63 9.34 6.39 -9.90
CA LEU A 63 9.98 5.73 -8.76
C LEU A 63 9.05 5.77 -7.53
N LEU A 64 8.64 4.61 -7.03
CA LEU A 64 7.79 4.47 -5.85
C LEU A 64 8.59 3.79 -4.73
N VAL A 65 8.73 4.45 -3.59
CA VAL A 65 9.61 4.00 -2.50
C VAL A 65 8.82 3.95 -1.20
N PRO A 66 8.13 2.84 -0.91
CA PRO A 66 7.36 2.73 0.31
C PRO A 66 8.24 2.61 1.55
N CYS A 67 8.36 3.68 2.32
CA CYS A 67 9.18 3.75 3.52
C CYS A 67 8.52 2.98 4.67
N GLU A 68 8.84 1.69 4.79
CA GLU A 68 8.27 0.81 5.81
C GLU A 68 9.12 0.70 7.09
N GLY A 69 10.37 1.19 7.08
CA GLY A 69 11.27 1.21 8.24
C GLY A 69 11.48 2.64 8.79
N ALA A 70 11.54 2.78 10.12
CA ALA A 70 11.84 4.06 10.77
C ALA A 70 13.30 4.52 10.53
N ASP A 71 14.18 3.55 10.29
CA ASP A 71 15.59 3.68 9.99
C ASP A 71 15.91 3.60 8.49
N TRP A 72 14.87 3.48 7.63
CA TRP A 72 15.06 3.29 6.20
C TRP A 72 14.40 4.39 5.37
N VAL A 73 15.23 4.96 4.49
CA VAL A 73 15.08 6.22 3.78
C VAL A 73 15.10 7.43 4.71
N SER A 74 16.31 7.79 5.12
CA SER A 74 16.61 9.03 5.80
C SER A 74 16.10 10.24 5.00
N ARG A 75 15.83 11.33 5.71
CA ARG A 75 15.33 12.57 5.08
C ARG A 75 16.27 13.09 3.99
N TRP A 76 17.58 13.04 4.22
CA TRP A 76 18.57 13.50 3.24
C TRP A 76 18.54 12.64 1.97
N VAL A 77 18.48 11.30 2.12
CA VAL A 77 18.40 10.39 0.98
C VAL A 77 17.10 10.60 0.19
N ARG A 78 15.99 10.82 0.88
CA ARG A 78 14.70 11.14 0.25
C ARG A 78 14.77 12.41 -0.58
N GLU A 79 15.29 13.49 0.01
CA GLU A 79 15.45 14.77 -0.68
C GLU A 79 16.39 14.62 -1.89
N LYS A 80 17.49 13.87 -1.77
CA LYS A 80 18.40 13.59 -2.89
C LYS A 80 17.76 12.74 -4.00
N ALA A 81 17.01 11.71 -3.64
CA ALA A 81 16.29 10.88 -4.60
C ALA A 81 15.20 11.69 -5.33
N ILE A 82 14.53 12.64 -4.64
CA ILE A 82 13.60 13.58 -5.25
C ILE A 82 14.33 14.49 -6.25
N ASP A 83 15.45 15.10 -5.86
CA ASP A 83 16.26 15.96 -6.74
C ASP A 83 16.65 15.20 -8.04
N GLU A 84 17.11 13.96 -7.92
CA GLU A 84 17.47 13.15 -9.09
C GLU A 84 16.24 12.72 -9.90
N CYS A 85 15.10 12.41 -9.28
CA CYS A 85 13.85 12.17 -10.02
C CYS A 85 13.43 13.39 -10.83
N GLU A 86 13.47 14.59 -10.25
CA GLU A 86 13.11 15.84 -10.93
C GLU A 86 14.06 16.14 -12.09
N LYS A 87 15.36 15.94 -11.87
CA LYS A 87 16.40 16.08 -12.89
C LYS A 87 16.20 15.16 -14.10
N TYR A 88 15.75 13.93 -13.89
CA TYR A 88 15.50 12.97 -14.96
C TYR A 88 14.02 12.88 -15.41
N GLY A 89 13.16 13.74 -14.89
CA GLY A 89 11.75 13.82 -15.30
C GLY A 89 10.89 12.64 -14.85
N LEU A 90 11.21 12.00 -13.73
CA LEU A 90 10.44 10.90 -13.15
C LEU A 90 9.38 11.41 -12.18
N ALA A 91 8.21 10.77 -12.22
CA ALA A 91 7.26 10.82 -11.12
C ALA A 91 7.83 10.10 -9.89
N TYR A 92 7.43 10.53 -8.69
CA TYR A 92 7.90 9.92 -7.46
C TYR A 92 6.87 9.94 -6.35
N ASP A 93 6.94 8.95 -5.46
CA ASP A 93 6.25 8.99 -4.16
C ASP A 93 7.01 8.16 -3.13
N PHE A 94 6.97 8.61 -1.87
CA PHE A 94 7.66 8.00 -0.73
C PHE A 94 6.66 7.76 0.41
N PRO A 95 5.63 6.91 0.20
CA PRO A 95 4.58 6.73 1.18
C PRO A 95 5.11 6.02 2.43
N LYS A 96 4.70 6.51 3.61
CA LYS A 96 5.09 5.98 4.92
C LYS A 96 3.82 5.79 5.78
N PRO A 97 3.31 4.55 5.98
CA PRO A 97 3.60 3.29 5.28
C PRO A 97 3.13 3.27 3.82
N PHE A 98 3.37 2.18 3.06
CA PHE A 98 2.88 2.04 1.68
C PHE A 98 1.35 2.22 1.57
N CYS A 99 0.61 1.72 2.56
CA CYS A 99 -0.85 1.87 2.59
C CYS A 99 -1.32 3.29 2.95
N SER A 100 -0.45 4.27 3.17
CA SER A 100 -0.84 5.69 3.32
C SER A 100 -0.93 6.44 1.99
N MET A 101 -0.51 5.82 0.89
CA MET A 101 -0.53 6.41 -0.45
C MET A 101 -1.93 6.92 -0.83
N THR A 102 -1.98 8.15 -1.32
CA THR A 102 -3.19 8.85 -1.79
C THR A 102 -2.93 9.49 -3.15
N LYS A 103 -4.00 9.83 -3.88
CA LYS A 103 -3.88 10.48 -5.19
C LYS A 103 -3.15 11.81 -5.06
N GLY A 104 -2.21 12.06 -5.97
CA GLY A 104 -1.33 13.22 -5.93
C GLY A 104 -1.14 13.88 -7.30
N LYS A 105 -0.06 14.64 -7.42
CA LYS A 105 0.28 15.42 -8.62
C LYS A 105 0.67 14.57 -9.84
N PHE A 106 1.12 13.33 -9.62
CA PHE A 106 1.64 12.46 -10.67
C PHE A 106 0.58 11.48 -11.15
N GLU A 107 0.07 11.72 -12.36
CA GLU A 107 -1.02 10.92 -12.92
C GLU A 107 -0.66 9.44 -13.11
N ILE A 108 0.61 9.13 -13.42
CA ILE A 108 1.03 7.73 -13.56
C ILE A 108 0.95 6.94 -12.24
N LEU A 109 1.23 7.58 -11.11
CA LEU A 109 1.09 6.96 -9.79
C LEU A 109 -0.38 6.87 -9.37
N ASN A 110 -1.20 7.84 -9.80
CA ASN A 110 -2.65 7.72 -9.68
C ASN A 110 -3.15 6.49 -10.46
N GLN A 111 -2.78 6.31 -11.72
CA GLN A 111 -3.17 5.16 -12.53
C GLN A 111 -2.67 3.83 -11.93
N PHE A 112 -1.46 3.81 -11.39
CA PHE A 112 -0.92 2.67 -10.64
C PHE A 112 -1.85 2.27 -9.49
N MET A 113 -2.27 3.23 -8.65
CA MET A 113 -3.22 2.99 -7.56
C MET A 113 -4.56 2.43 -8.06
N ASP A 114 -5.12 2.97 -9.14
CA ASP A 114 -6.43 2.53 -9.66
C ASP A 114 -6.36 1.13 -10.26
N THR A 115 -5.31 0.86 -11.03
CA THR A 115 -5.08 -0.41 -11.72
C THR A 115 -4.99 -1.55 -10.71
N PHE A 116 -4.17 -1.37 -9.67
CA PHE A 116 -3.93 -2.41 -8.68
C PHE A 116 -4.88 -2.34 -7.47
N ARG A 117 -5.70 -1.28 -7.38
CA ARG A 117 -6.60 -1.00 -6.26
C ARG A 117 -5.88 -0.96 -4.92
N ILE A 118 -4.76 -0.26 -4.86
CA ILE A 118 -3.91 -0.17 -3.67
C ILE A 118 -3.68 1.26 -3.19
N GLY A 119 -3.47 1.41 -1.89
CA GLY A 119 -3.22 2.69 -1.20
C GLY A 119 -3.96 2.73 0.14
N LYS A 120 -4.42 3.92 0.54
CA LYS A 120 -5.28 4.07 1.73
C LYS A 120 -6.50 3.14 1.65
N PRO A 121 -6.71 2.19 2.58
CA PRO A 121 -7.79 1.23 2.47
C PRO A 121 -9.18 1.90 2.43
N LYS A 122 -10.09 1.34 1.64
CA LYS A 122 -11.48 1.80 1.49
C LYS A 122 -12.42 0.61 1.36
N PHE A 123 -13.50 0.63 2.14
CA PHE A 123 -14.49 -0.44 2.16
C PHE A 123 -15.87 0.06 1.75
N ARG A 124 -16.63 -0.85 1.15
CA ARG A 124 -18.08 -0.73 1.01
C ARG A 124 -18.74 -1.89 1.75
N LEU A 125 -19.61 -1.57 2.70
CA LEU A 125 -20.23 -2.53 3.59
C LEU A 125 -21.74 -2.57 3.33
N TYR A 126 -22.27 -3.78 3.25
CA TYR A 126 -23.70 -4.03 3.12
C TYR A 126 -24.22 -4.55 4.45
N VAL A 127 -25.25 -3.91 5.00
CA VAL A 127 -25.73 -4.19 6.36
C VAL A 127 -27.22 -4.50 6.40
N ASN A 128 -27.63 -5.46 7.23
CA ASN A 128 -29.04 -5.80 7.43
C ASN A 128 -29.74 -4.83 8.41
N SER A 129 -31.01 -5.09 8.71
CA SER A 129 -31.82 -4.28 9.66
C SER A 129 -31.29 -4.24 11.10
N GLU A 130 -30.41 -5.16 11.48
CA GLU A 130 -29.76 -5.23 12.79
C GLU A 130 -28.35 -4.61 12.77
N ASN A 131 -27.97 -3.94 11.68
CA ASN A 131 -26.63 -3.40 11.43
C ASN A 131 -25.52 -4.45 11.36
N ILE A 132 -25.85 -5.72 11.07
CA ILE A 132 -24.88 -6.78 10.85
C ILE A 132 -24.35 -6.68 9.41
N ILE A 133 -23.03 -6.69 9.26
CA ILE A 133 -22.36 -6.67 7.96
C ILE A 133 -22.56 -8.03 7.28
N VAL A 134 -23.34 -8.06 6.19
CA VAL A 134 -23.61 -9.28 5.42
C VAL A 134 -22.70 -9.43 4.21
N LYS A 135 -22.07 -8.35 3.75
CA LYS A 135 -21.09 -8.35 2.67
C LYS A 135 -20.13 -7.16 2.85
N ALA A 136 -18.85 -7.40 2.58
CA ALA A 136 -17.81 -6.37 2.58
C ALA A 136 -17.06 -6.40 1.26
N GLU A 137 -17.06 -5.29 0.53
CA GLU A 137 -16.28 -5.09 -0.68
C GLU A 137 -15.06 -4.23 -0.38
N VAL A 138 -13.92 -4.62 -0.93
CA VAL A 138 -12.69 -3.82 -0.90
C VAL A 138 -12.62 -2.98 -2.16
N ILE A 139 -12.76 -1.67 -2.00
CA ILE A 139 -12.64 -0.70 -3.08
C ILE A 139 -11.17 -0.41 -3.34
N GLN A 140 -10.41 -0.27 -2.26
CA GLN A 140 -8.96 -0.08 -2.26
C GLN A 140 -8.37 -0.82 -1.06
N SER A 141 -7.29 -1.57 -1.27
CA SER A 141 -6.63 -2.36 -0.23
C SER A 141 -5.28 -1.77 0.16
N ALA A 142 -4.78 -2.15 1.32
CA ALA A 142 -3.35 -2.03 1.61
C ALA A 142 -2.55 -2.91 0.61
N PRO A 143 -1.38 -2.46 0.12
CA PRO A 143 -0.54 -3.24 -0.80
C PRO A 143 -0.17 -4.64 -0.29
N CYS A 144 -0.02 -4.81 1.02
CA CYS A 144 0.24 -6.11 1.65
C CYS A 144 -0.95 -7.08 1.63
N GLY A 145 -2.14 -6.63 1.23
CA GLY A 145 -3.37 -7.44 1.19
C GLY A 145 -4.23 -7.39 2.45
N ASN A 146 -3.79 -6.69 3.51
CA ASN A 146 -4.52 -6.68 4.79
C ASN A 146 -5.94 -6.10 4.69
N GLY A 147 -6.20 -5.20 3.73
CA GLY A 147 -7.56 -4.69 3.47
C GLY A 147 -8.55 -5.81 3.12
N TYR A 148 -8.13 -6.81 2.34
CA TYR A 148 -8.95 -7.99 2.04
C TYR A 148 -9.12 -8.90 3.25
N ASN A 149 -8.06 -9.08 4.03
CA ASN A 149 -8.12 -9.85 5.27
C ASN A 149 -9.13 -9.23 6.26
N VAL A 150 -9.06 -7.92 6.50
CA VAL A 150 -10.00 -7.20 7.37
C VAL A 150 -11.44 -7.29 6.82
N ALA A 151 -11.65 -7.00 5.53
CA ALA A 151 -12.99 -7.05 4.93
C ALA A 151 -13.64 -8.43 5.06
N LYS A 152 -12.87 -9.51 4.87
CA LYS A 152 -13.37 -10.88 5.07
C LYS A 152 -13.86 -11.11 6.50
N HIS A 153 -13.13 -10.63 7.50
CA HIS A 153 -13.46 -10.84 8.90
C HIS A 153 -14.59 -9.93 9.40
N LEU A 154 -14.81 -8.80 8.75
CA LEU A 154 -15.92 -7.89 9.07
C LEU A 154 -17.30 -8.52 8.80
N ILE A 155 -17.41 -9.50 7.91
CA ILE A 155 -18.67 -10.19 7.62
C ILE A 155 -19.15 -10.93 8.87
N GLY A 156 -20.39 -10.65 9.29
CA GLY A 156 -21.02 -11.18 10.50
C GLY A 156 -20.88 -10.29 11.73
N ALA A 157 -20.02 -9.26 11.70
CA ALA A 157 -19.89 -8.30 12.80
C ALA A 157 -21.00 -7.25 12.74
N GLN A 158 -21.49 -6.82 13.90
CA GLN A 158 -22.34 -5.63 14.01
C GLN A 158 -21.51 -4.35 13.84
N LEU A 159 -22.05 -3.36 13.10
CA LEU A 159 -21.42 -2.04 13.01
C LEU A 159 -21.24 -1.42 14.41
N GLY A 160 -20.19 -0.60 14.55
CA GLY A 160 -19.81 0.01 15.81
C GLY A 160 -18.69 -0.76 16.50
N GLU A 161 -18.84 -0.98 17.80
CA GLU A 161 -17.75 -1.49 18.64
C GLU A 161 -17.31 -2.91 18.29
N GLU A 162 -18.24 -3.78 17.86
CA GLU A 162 -17.90 -5.14 17.44
C GLU A 162 -17.04 -5.13 16.18
N ALA A 163 -17.45 -4.41 15.13
CA ALA A 163 -16.65 -4.22 13.92
C ALA A 163 -15.26 -3.63 14.22
N LYS A 164 -15.15 -2.67 15.16
CA LYS A 164 -13.85 -2.11 15.59
C LYS A 164 -12.94 -3.16 16.22
N LYS A 165 -13.48 -4.04 17.08
CA LYS A 165 -12.72 -5.17 17.66
C LYS A 165 -12.28 -6.17 16.61
N VAL A 166 -13.13 -6.42 15.61
CA VAL A 166 -12.79 -7.29 14.48
C VAL A 166 -11.64 -6.70 13.66
N VAL A 167 -11.68 -5.41 13.33
CA VAL A 167 -10.57 -4.72 12.66
C VAL A 167 -9.30 -4.87 13.49
N ALA A 168 -9.35 -4.57 14.80
CA ALA A 168 -8.21 -4.72 15.70
C ALA A 168 -7.60 -6.12 15.59
N LYS A 169 -8.42 -7.16 15.77
CA LYS A 169 -7.97 -8.54 15.78
C LYS A 169 -7.40 -8.97 14.43
N ALA A 170 -8.14 -8.74 13.35
CA ALA A 170 -7.76 -9.20 12.01
C ALA A 170 -6.50 -8.48 11.53
N TRP A 171 -6.38 -7.18 11.80
CA TRP A 171 -5.25 -6.38 11.39
C TRP A 171 -3.96 -6.78 12.12
N HIS A 172 -3.99 -6.94 13.46
CA HIS A 172 -2.81 -7.35 14.24
C HIS A 172 -2.36 -8.78 13.93
N SER A 173 -3.27 -9.65 13.48
CA SER A 173 -2.93 -11.02 13.09
C SER A 173 -2.34 -11.15 11.67
N PHE A 174 -2.24 -10.04 10.92
CA PHE A 174 -1.74 -10.04 9.55
C PHE A 174 -0.28 -9.60 9.49
N PRO A 175 0.58 -10.21 8.64
CA PRO A 175 1.98 -9.83 8.50
C PRO A 175 2.12 -8.45 7.81
N CYS A 176 2.02 -7.38 8.58
CA CYS A 176 2.28 -6.02 8.10
C CYS A 176 3.78 -5.83 7.84
N MET A 177 4.12 -5.02 6.82
CA MET A 177 5.50 -4.66 6.50
C MET A 177 6.00 -3.44 7.29
N GLY A 178 5.08 -2.69 7.92
CA GLY A 178 5.44 -1.50 8.68
C GLY A 178 6.25 -1.83 9.93
N GLY A 179 7.32 -1.06 10.14
CA GLY A 179 8.24 -1.20 11.26
C GLY A 179 7.55 -0.90 12.61
N MET A 180 8.04 -1.59 13.64
CA MET A 180 7.59 -1.47 15.03
C MET A 180 8.40 -0.48 15.87
N THR A 181 9.44 0.13 15.28
CA THR A 181 10.19 1.22 15.91
C THR A 181 9.44 2.53 15.72
N ILE A 182 9.46 3.40 16.74
CA ILE A 182 8.88 4.74 16.63
C ILE A 182 9.61 5.50 15.52
N ASP A 183 8.87 5.96 14.53
CA ASP A 183 9.39 6.79 13.47
C ASP A 183 9.41 8.26 13.91
N PRO A 184 10.56 8.95 13.80
CA PRO A 184 10.70 10.33 14.29
C PRO A 184 9.88 11.34 13.49
N GLU A 185 9.51 11.06 12.24
CA GLU A 185 8.66 11.94 11.43
C GLU A 185 7.18 11.77 11.77
N LEU A 186 6.77 10.55 12.12
CA LEU A 186 5.38 10.22 12.45
C LEU A 186 5.04 10.42 13.94
N GLY A 187 6.02 10.30 14.83
CA GLY A 187 5.82 10.29 16.28
C GLY A 187 5.16 9.00 16.81
N ASP A 188 5.01 7.98 15.96
CA ASP A 188 4.47 6.66 16.26
C ASP A 188 5.15 5.62 15.35
N THR A 189 4.84 4.34 15.55
CA THR A 189 5.33 3.26 14.67
C THR A 189 4.62 3.30 13.32
N ILE A 190 5.34 3.00 12.25
CA ILE A 190 4.76 2.87 10.90
C ILE A 190 3.66 1.81 10.87
N LEU A 191 3.85 0.73 11.65
CA LEU A 191 2.84 -0.29 11.90
C LEU A 191 1.54 0.33 12.46
N HIS A 192 1.59 1.11 13.53
CA HIS A 192 0.39 1.76 14.09
C HIS A 192 -0.31 2.69 13.10
N ILE A 193 0.44 3.46 12.30
CA ILE A 193 -0.17 4.27 11.23
C ILE A 193 -0.96 3.38 10.27
N GLY A 194 -0.39 2.23 9.88
CA GLY A 194 -1.11 1.21 9.12
C GLY A 194 -2.41 0.77 9.78
N GLY A 195 -2.41 0.55 11.10
CA GLY A 195 -3.61 0.19 11.88
C GLY A 195 -4.67 1.28 11.88
N TYR A 196 -4.27 2.53 12.13
CA TYR A 196 -5.16 3.69 12.09
C TYR A 196 -5.81 3.89 10.72
N LEU A 197 -5.09 3.60 9.63
CA LEU A 197 -5.66 3.66 8.29
C LEU A 197 -6.75 2.61 8.07
N HIS A 198 -6.67 1.43 8.69
CA HIS A 198 -7.73 0.40 8.61
C HIS A 198 -8.94 0.74 9.50
N TYR A 199 -8.72 1.34 10.68
CA TYR A 199 -9.82 1.92 11.46
C TYR A 199 -10.54 3.02 10.70
N SER A 200 -9.77 3.95 10.11
CA SER A 200 -10.31 5.02 9.27
C SER A 200 -11.12 4.45 8.10
N ALA A 201 -10.68 3.33 7.50
CA ALA A 201 -11.41 2.67 6.43
C ALA A 201 -12.75 2.07 6.86
N LEU A 202 -12.87 1.55 8.10
CA LEU A 202 -14.13 1.12 8.67
C LEU A 202 -15.05 2.32 8.97
N GLU A 203 -14.50 3.37 9.60
CA GLU A 203 -15.27 4.56 10.01
C GLU A 203 -15.81 5.35 8.82
N ASN A 204 -15.09 5.35 7.69
CA ASN A 204 -15.46 6.04 6.46
C ASN A 204 -15.99 5.08 5.39
N ALA A 205 -16.40 3.86 5.78
CA ALA A 205 -16.92 2.90 4.83
C ALA A 205 -18.22 3.38 4.17
N GLU A 206 -18.39 3.09 2.88
CA GLU A 206 -19.67 3.32 2.20
C GLU A 206 -20.68 2.28 2.69
N ILE A 207 -21.72 2.72 3.41
CA ILE A 207 -22.73 1.82 3.99
C ILE A 207 -23.96 1.71 3.08
N PHE A 208 -24.31 0.48 2.71
CA PHE A 208 -25.49 0.15 1.91
C PHE A 208 -26.45 -0.75 2.72
N PRO A 209 -27.65 -0.28 3.06
CA PRO A 209 -28.66 -1.14 3.67
C PRO A 209 -29.10 -2.24 2.70
N THR A 210 -29.14 -3.49 3.16
CA THR A 210 -29.81 -4.57 2.43
C THR A 210 -31.27 -4.56 2.86
N ASN A 211 -32.16 -4.08 1.99
CA ASN A 211 -33.58 -4.27 2.19
C ASN A 211 -33.84 -5.78 2.24
N THR A 212 -34.37 -6.26 3.37
CA THR A 212 -35.08 -7.54 3.41
C THR A 212 -36.25 -7.43 2.43
N MET A 213 -36.08 -7.91 1.20
CA MET A 213 -37.25 -8.32 0.43
C MET A 213 -37.92 -9.44 1.22
N ASN A 214 -39.18 -9.17 1.59
CA ASN A 214 -40.04 -9.95 2.46
C ASN A 214 -39.92 -11.47 2.35
N SER A 215 -40.04 -12.11 3.51
CA SER A 215 -40.52 -13.49 3.64
C SER A 215 -41.92 -13.66 3.03
N SER A 216 -42.25 -14.89 2.66
CA SER A 216 -43.63 -15.42 2.55
C SER A 216 -44.35 -15.31 1.18
N SER A 217 -44.13 -16.33 0.34
CA SER A 217 -45.22 -17.03 -0.34
C SER A 217 -44.95 -18.53 -0.14
N VAL A 218 -45.27 -19.08 1.03
CA VAL A 218 -46.57 -19.70 1.33
C VAL A 218 -47.07 -20.53 0.15
N PHE A 219 -46.94 -21.85 0.31
CA PHE A 219 -47.79 -22.87 -0.32
C PHE A 219 -49.15 -22.33 -0.76
N LYS A 220 -49.43 -22.34 -2.06
CA LYS A 220 -50.80 -22.48 -2.56
C LYS A 220 -50.82 -23.32 -3.84
N LYS A 221 -51.30 -24.55 -3.61
CA LYS A 221 -51.84 -25.59 -4.50
C LYS A 221 -50.89 -26.29 -5.47
#